data_AF-A0A382KNF4-F1
#
_entry.id   AF-A0A382KNF4-F1
#
_cell.length_a   1.000
_cell.length_b   1.000
_cell.length_c   1.000
_cell.angle_alpha   90.00
_cell.angle_beta   90.00
_cell.angle_gamma   90.00
#
_symmetry.space_group_name_H-M   'P 1'
#
loop_
_entity.id
_entity.type
_entity.pdbx_description
1 polymer ?
#
loop_
_entity_poly.entity_id
_entity_poly.type
_entity_poly.pdbx_seq_one_letter_code
_entity_poly.pdbx_strand_id
1 'polypeptide(L)'
;FFYLVDQLSADLHEKHPQDAPLLDLSESEFPWELQVFANQFLRECVQSKGELTKFCCGLRKKLEDTEFRKKFWKILDAAYQQHFYVTDSEKHFLV
;
A
#
# COMPACT_ATOMS: atom_id res chain seq x y z
N PHE A 1 13.62 0.46 1.16
CA PHE A 1 12.40 1.29 1.22
C PHE A 1 11.81 1.44 -0.16
N PHE A 2 12.39 2.25 -1.07
CA PHE A 2 11.84 2.46 -2.42
C PHE A 2 11.57 1.18 -3.21
N TYR A 3 12.49 0.23 -3.20
CA TYR A 3 12.25 -1.10 -3.80
C TYR A 3 10.94 -1.78 -3.35
N LEU A 4 10.58 -1.67 -2.06
CA LEU A 4 9.32 -2.27 -1.57
C LEU A 4 8.11 -1.42 -1.99
N VAL A 5 8.25 -0.11 -2.10
CA VAL A 5 7.19 0.75 -2.64
C VAL A 5 6.90 0.35 -4.09
N ASP A 6 7.95 0.21 -4.91
CA ASP A 6 7.83 -0.18 -6.31
C ASP A 6 7.22 -1.59 -6.44
N GLN A 7 7.70 -2.54 -5.65
CA GLN A 7 7.18 -3.90 -5.67
C GLN A 7 5.70 -3.96 -5.26
N LEU A 8 5.33 -3.33 -4.14
CA LEU A 8 3.95 -3.39 -3.65
C LEU A 8 2.99 -2.65 -4.57
N SER A 9 3.39 -1.51 -5.14
CA SER A 9 2.56 -0.77 -6.10
C SER A 9 2.35 -1.57 -7.40
N ALA A 10 3.39 -2.21 -7.93
CA ALA A 10 3.26 -3.09 -9.09
C ALA A 10 2.34 -4.29 -8.80
N ASP A 11 2.55 -4.97 -7.68
CA ASP A 11 1.74 -6.12 -7.27
C ASP A 11 0.26 -5.71 -7.06
N LEU A 12 -0.02 -4.52 -6.52
CA LEU A 12 -1.38 -3.97 -6.38
C LEU A 12 -2.00 -3.64 -7.74
N HIS A 13 -1.23 -3.03 -8.65
CA HIS A 13 -1.69 -2.71 -10.00
C HIS A 13 -2.09 -3.98 -10.77
N GLU A 14 -1.28 -5.04 -10.68
CA GLU A 14 -1.58 -6.33 -11.31
C GLU A 14 -2.83 -7.00 -10.73
N LYS A 15 -3.06 -6.81 -9.43
CA LYS A 15 -4.20 -7.40 -8.73
C LYS A 15 -5.51 -6.64 -8.97
N HIS A 16 -5.43 -5.34 -9.22
CA HIS A 16 -6.55 -4.42 -9.36
C HIS A 16 -6.53 -3.68 -10.72
N PRO A 17 -6.47 -4.39 -11.86
CA PRO A 17 -6.26 -3.77 -13.18
C PRO A 17 -7.46 -2.95 -13.67
N GLN A 18 -8.63 -3.12 -13.05
CA GLN A 18 -9.86 -2.41 -13.41
C GLN A 18 -10.17 -1.25 -12.46
N ASP A 19 -9.32 -0.98 -11.48
CA ASP A 19 -9.61 0.02 -10.46
C ASP A 19 -9.33 1.44 -10.94
N ALA A 20 -8.41 1.63 -11.88
CA ALA A 20 -8.15 2.94 -12.49
C ALA A 20 -9.45 3.63 -12.97
N PRO A 21 -10.28 3.01 -13.83
CA PRO A 21 -11.54 3.63 -14.24
C PRO A 21 -12.61 3.67 -13.14
N LEU A 22 -12.54 2.80 -12.11
CA LEU A 22 -13.49 2.82 -10.98
C LEU A 22 -13.22 3.98 -10.00
N LEU A 23 -11.97 4.44 -9.95
CA LEU A 23 -11.50 5.52 -9.09
C LEU A 23 -11.45 6.87 -9.82
N ASP A 24 -11.99 6.93 -11.06
CA ASP A 24 -11.90 8.10 -11.95
C ASP A 24 -10.45 8.57 -12.19
N LEU A 25 -9.49 7.64 -12.16
CA LEU A 25 -8.07 7.91 -12.39
C LEU A 25 -7.67 7.52 -13.83
N SER A 26 -6.80 8.34 -14.45
CA SER A 26 -6.18 7.95 -15.72
C SER A 26 -5.19 6.79 -15.55
N GLU A 27 -4.88 6.11 -16.65
CA GLU A 27 -3.85 5.04 -16.70
C GLU A 27 -2.47 5.52 -16.21
N SER A 28 -2.19 6.82 -16.28
CA SER A 28 -0.96 7.43 -15.76
C SER A 28 -1.03 7.81 -14.28
N GLU A 29 -2.21 8.14 -13.76
CA GLU A 29 -2.40 8.57 -12.38
C GLU A 29 -2.49 7.38 -11.43
N PHE A 30 -3.13 6.28 -11.87
CA PHE A 30 -3.33 5.12 -11.02
C PHE A 30 -2.00 4.49 -10.51
N PRO A 31 -0.97 4.27 -11.33
CA PRO A 31 0.33 3.80 -10.83
C PRO A 31 0.98 4.77 -9.84
N TRP A 32 0.79 6.08 -10.03
CA TRP A 32 1.33 7.10 -9.14
C TRP A 32 0.63 7.06 -7.77
N GLU A 33 -0.70 7.00 -7.76
CA GLU A 33 -1.49 6.85 -6.54
C GLU A 33 -1.13 5.57 -5.76
N LEU A 34 -0.91 4.45 -6.46
CA LEU A 34 -0.44 3.21 -5.84
C LEU A 34 0.95 3.37 -5.19
N GLN A 35 1.86 4.13 -5.80
CA GLN A 35 3.16 4.43 -5.20
C GLN A 35 3.02 5.32 -3.95
N VAL A 36 2.15 6.33 -3.99
CA VAL A 36 1.85 7.19 -2.84
C VAL A 36 1.26 6.37 -1.70
N PHE A 37 0.25 5.55 -1.99
CA PHE A 37 -0.37 4.63 -1.05
C PHE A 37 0.65 3.67 -0.42
N ALA A 38 1.45 2.95 -1.23
CA ALA A 38 2.43 2.00 -0.71
C ALA A 38 3.51 2.68 0.15
N ASN A 39 3.91 3.90 -0.21
CA ASN A 39 4.84 4.71 0.57
C ASN A 39 4.25 5.08 1.93
N GLN A 40 3.01 5.57 1.95
CA GLN A 40 2.30 5.93 3.19
C GLN A 40 2.09 4.70 4.08
N PHE A 41 1.58 3.60 3.53
CA PHE A 41 1.37 2.34 4.24
C PHE A 41 2.64 1.85 4.95
N LEU A 42 3.78 1.84 4.25
CA LEU A 42 5.06 1.40 4.84
C LEU A 42 5.56 2.34 5.94
N ARG A 43 5.25 3.64 5.85
CA ARG A 43 5.60 4.63 6.88
C ARG A 43 4.72 4.50 8.12
N GLU A 44 3.43 4.21 7.94
CA GLU A 44 2.50 3.98 9.05
C GLU A 44 2.82 2.69 9.82
N CYS A 45 3.46 1.71 9.17
CA CYS A 45 3.93 0.49 9.83
C CYS A 45 5.08 0.71 10.83
N VAL A 46 5.70 1.90 10.89
CA VAL A 46 6.85 2.17 11.75
C VAL A 46 6.62 3.39 12.64
N GLN A 47 7.02 3.27 13.92
CA GLN A 47 6.84 4.34 14.90
C GLN A 47 7.83 5.50 14.70
N SER A 48 8.99 5.25 14.08
CA SER A 48 10.01 6.28 13.86
C SER A 48 10.62 6.20 12.45
N LYS A 49 10.90 7.37 11.86
CA LYS A 49 11.52 7.47 10.52
C LYS A 49 12.89 6.78 10.45
N GLY A 50 13.62 6.74 11.58
CA GLY A 50 14.94 6.08 11.67
C GLY A 50 14.89 4.55 11.54
N GLU A 51 13.73 3.94 11.79
CA GLU A 51 13.56 2.48 11.74
C GLU A 51 13.00 1.98 10.42
N LEU A 52 12.48 2.88 9.57
CA LEU A 52 11.84 2.55 8.30
C LEU A 52 12.72 1.66 7.40
N THR A 53 14.00 2.02 7.25
CA THR A 53 14.92 1.24 6.42
C THR A 53 15.14 -0.17 6.97
N LYS A 54 15.28 -0.30 8.30
CA LYS A 54 15.49 -1.60 8.96
C LYS A 54 14.23 -2.47 8.87
N PHE A 55 13.06 -1.86 9.13
CA PHE A 55 11.76 -2.50 8.95
C PHE A 55 11.59 -3.03 7.54
N CYS A 56 11.80 -2.20 6.52
CA CYS A 56 11.71 -2.61 5.13
C CYS A 56 12.66 -3.76 4.77
N CYS A 57 13.89 -3.75 5.31
CA CYS A 57 14.83 -4.85 5.09
C CYS A 57 14.32 -6.16 5.70
N GLY A 58 13.79 -6.11 6.92
CA GLY A 58 13.17 -7.26 7.58
C GLY A 58 11.90 -7.74 6.87
N LEU A 59 11.05 -6.82 6.43
CA LEU A 59 9.82 -7.11 5.71
C LEU A 59 10.11 -7.85 4.41
N ARG A 60 11.11 -7.41 3.63
CA ARG A 60 11.50 -8.08 2.39
C ARG A 60 11.82 -9.55 2.61
N LYS A 61 12.60 -9.87 3.65
CA LYS A 61 12.92 -11.26 4.01
C LYS A 61 11.68 -12.03 4.46
N LYS A 62 10.81 -11.41 5.27
CA LYS A 62 9.58 -12.06 5.73
C LYS A 62 8.58 -12.32 4.59
N LEU A 63 8.59 -11.53 3.53
CA LEU A 63 7.74 -11.76 2.36
C LEU A 63 8.14 -13.00 1.55
N GLU A 64 9.34 -13.56 1.77
CA GLU A 64 9.73 -14.87 1.21
C GLU A 64 8.97 -16.03 1.90
N ASP A 65 8.56 -15.84 3.15
CA ASP A 65 7.70 -16.79 3.85
C ASP A 65 6.27 -16.73 3.29
N THR A 66 5.79 -17.87 2.82
CA THR A 66 4.51 -17.94 2.08
C THR A 66 3.31 -17.65 2.99
N GLU A 67 3.35 -18.06 4.26
CA GLU A 67 2.24 -17.84 5.20
C GLU A 67 2.16 -16.37 5.60
N PHE A 68 3.30 -15.78 5.97
CA PHE A 68 3.41 -14.37 6.27
C PHE A 68 2.99 -13.52 5.08
N ARG A 69 3.48 -13.84 3.88
CA ARG A 69 3.12 -13.13 2.65
C ARG A 69 1.61 -13.10 2.43
N LYS A 70 0.91 -14.23 2.61
CA LYS A 70 -0.56 -14.27 2.51
C LYS A 70 -1.25 -13.38 3.55
N LYS A 71 -0.79 -13.40 4.80
CA LYS A 71 -1.34 -12.55 5.87
C LYS A 71 -1.09 -11.07 5.61
N PHE A 72 0.12 -10.73 5.20
CA PHE A 72 0.52 -9.38 4.81
C PHE A 72 -0.36 -8.86 3.68
N TRP A 73 -0.58 -9.66 2.63
CA TRP A 73 -1.44 -9.28 1.51
C TRP A 73 -2.87 -9.00 1.93
N LYS A 74 -3.44 -9.76 2.87
CA LYS A 74 -4.78 -9.45 3.39
C LYS A 74 -4.83 -8.09 4.08
N ILE A 75 -3.79 -7.73 4.82
CA ILE A 75 -3.72 -6.43 5.52
C ILE A 75 -3.55 -5.30 4.49
N LEU A 76 -2.63 -5.46 3.54
CA LEU A 76 -2.38 -4.46 2.51
C LEU A 76 -3.61 -4.22 1.63
N ASP A 77 -4.34 -5.28 1.27
CA ASP A 77 -5.57 -5.19 0.48
C ASP A 77 -6.70 -4.50 1.25
N ALA A 78 -6.84 -4.78 2.55
CA ALA A 78 -7.80 -4.08 3.40
C ALA A 78 -7.46 -2.59 3.52
N ALA A 79 -6.18 -2.24 3.70
CA ALA A 79 -5.72 -0.86 3.73
C ALA A 79 -5.94 -0.15 2.37
N TYR A 80 -5.74 -0.86 1.26
CA TYR A 80 -6.00 -0.35 -0.08
C TYR A 80 -7.49 -0.02 -0.26
N GLN A 81 -8.38 -0.94 0.12
CA GLN A 81 -9.82 -0.72 0.07
C GLN A 81 -10.26 0.47 0.95
N GLN A 82 -9.66 0.61 2.14
CA GLN A 82 -9.90 1.76 3.02
C GLN A 82 -9.40 3.08 2.43
N HIS A 83 -8.27 3.07 1.72
CA HIS A 83 -7.70 4.28 1.15
C HIS A 83 -8.51 4.80 -0.05
N PHE A 84 -8.93 3.90 -0.93
CA PHE A 84 -9.51 4.25 -2.23
C PHE A 84 -11.04 4.19 -2.27
N TYR A 85 -11.69 3.37 -1.45
CA TYR A 85 -13.13 3.10 -1.57
C TYR A 85 -13.96 3.49 -0.34
N VAL A 86 -13.33 3.76 0.81
CA VAL A 86 -14.05 4.31 1.96
C VAL A 86 -14.15 5.82 1.77
N THR A 87 -15.36 6.28 1.41
CA THR A 87 -15.74 7.67 1.25
C THR A 87 -15.37 8.53 2.47
N ASP A 88 -14.99 9.79 2.23
CA ASP A 88 -14.69 10.87 3.18
C ASP A 88 -15.71 11.11 4.32
N SER A 89 -16.82 10.36 4.37
CA SER A 89 -17.83 10.41 5.43
C SER A 89 -17.28 10.12 6.84
N GLU A 90 -16.09 9.54 6.98
CA GLU A 90 -15.42 9.36 8.29
C GLU A 90 -14.15 10.21 8.47
N LYS A 91 -13.60 10.82 7.41
CA LYS A 91 -12.42 11.70 7.52
C LYS A 91 -12.74 13.06 8.15
N HIS A 92 -14.02 13.44 8.24
CA HIS A 92 -14.47 14.69 8.86
C HIS A 92 -14.64 14.67 10.40
N PHE A 93 -14.36 13.56 11.09
CA PHE A 93 -14.53 13.48 12.55
C PHE A 93 -13.24 13.62 13.37
N LEU A 94 -12.11 13.96 12.75
CA LEU A 94 -10.84 14.18 13.45
C LEU A 94 -10.21 15.52 13.03
N VAL A 95 -10.89 16.62 13.37
CA VAL A 95 -10.30 17.96 13.51
C VAL A 95 -10.40 18.39 14.97
#